data_AF-A0A5P1F9E4-F1
#
_entry.id   AF-A0A5P1F9E4-F1
#
_cell.length_a   1.000
_cell.length_b   1.000
_cell.length_c   1.000
_cell.angle_alpha   90.00
_cell.angle_beta   90.00
_cell.angle_gamma   90.00
#
_symmetry.space_group_name_H-M   'P 1'
#
loop_
_entity.id
_entity.type
_entity.pdbx_description
1 polymer ?
#
loop_
_entity_poly.entity_id
_entity_poly.type
_entity_poly.pdbx_seq_one_letter_code
_entity_poly.pdbx_strand_id
1 'polypeptide(L)'
;MSTLPRKAQARVQACCREVEEGRRQDVDRIFNGIIGHVADLMMNPFGNYLVQKLLDVCTEEQRMKIVLKLTQDPSEIIRVSLNTHGTRAVQKLIETLKTQQQIRLVVSALKPVGFSAAVLFTHYVRKYCLMDIHLCPSDLCTLQFKQFIFDAAAKYCVDIATHRHGCCVLQRCITFSTGEYRAHLVNEIAANGLLLAQDAFGNYVVQFILDLKNPSAASNLASQFEGNYVHLSTQKFSSNVVEKCLKLFTDNAQARIVIELLSVNRFEMLLQDPYANYVIQSALAHTKGPLNVALVNAIRPHAAILRTSPYCKRIFSRTQLRKFLLLGPWTLNCCVGLWSAWIWCVVGLWHLVVLAFGLWLCWHVPLVAWPLDPKLLCWPLVGLWFIVLSALVPALGTIMCCWSAMVSLWFHVDAWPLF
;
A
#
# COMPACT_ATOMS: atom_id res chain seq x y z
N MET A 1 21.81 32.44 14.04
CA MET A 1 21.66 33.66 14.88
C MET A 1 23.04 34.24 15.11
N SER A 2 23.19 35.58 15.06
CA SER A 2 24.45 36.37 15.05
C SER A 2 25.21 36.32 13.71
N THR A 3 25.59 37.42 13.05
CA THR A 3 26.15 38.69 13.54
C THR A 3 25.78 39.89 12.65
N LEU A 4 24.70 40.63 12.95
CA LEU A 4 24.46 41.98 12.44
C LEU A 4 23.90 42.85 13.60
N PRO A 5 24.20 44.17 13.65
CA PRO A 5 23.93 44.99 14.83
C PRO A 5 22.44 45.03 15.19
N ARG A 6 22.09 44.94 16.49
CA ARG A 6 20.70 45.09 17.00
C ARG A 6 19.96 46.31 16.42
N LYS A 7 20.70 47.39 16.12
CA LYS A 7 20.17 48.60 15.47
C LYS A 7 19.60 48.33 14.06
N ALA A 8 20.21 47.46 13.27
CA ALA A 8 19.73 47.12 11.92
C ALA A 8 18.42 46.33 11.98
N GLN A 9 18.31 45.40 12.92
CA GLN A 9 17.08 44.62 13.16
C GLN A 9 15.92 45.52 13.61
N ALA A 10 16.17 46.44 14.54
CA ALA A 10 15.16 47.39 15.01
C ALA A 10 14.65 48.30 13.87
N ARG A 11 15.54 48.74 12.96
CA ARG A 11 15.18 49.54 11.79
C ARG A 11 14.28 48.77 10.82
N VAL A 12 14.58 47.50 10.54
CA VAL A 12 13.73 46.67 9.67
C VAL A 12 12.34 46.48 10.30
N GLN A 13 12.26 46.22 11.61
CA GLN A 13 10.97 46.12 12.30
C GLN A 13 10.17 47.43 12.25
N ALA A 14 10.81 48.58 12.40
CA ALA A 14 10.16 49.87 12.27
C ALA A 14 9.60 50.07 10.86
N CYS A 15 10.39 49.81 9.81
CA CYS A 15 9.90 49.87 8.42
C CYS A 15 8.77 48.87 8.15
N CYS A 16 8.81 47.66 8.72
CA CYS A 16 7.69 46.71 8.58
C CYS A 16 6.39 47.29 9.16
N ARG A 17 6.44 47.91 10.34
CA ARG A 17 5.25 48.56 10.94
C ARG A 17 4.76 49.73 10.10
N GLU A 18 5.68 50.56 9.59
CA GLU A 18 5.32 51.67 8.68
C GLU A 18 4.68 51.18 7.37
N VAL A 19 5.07 50.00 6.87
CA VAL A 19 4.45 49.39 5.69
C VAL A 19 3.06 48.82 6.00
N GLU A 20 2.84 48.31 7.21
CA GLU A 20 1.54 47.74 7.63
C GLU A 20 0.51 48.79 8.03
N GLU A 21 0.93 49.82 8.78
CA GLU A 21 0.04 50.76 9.48
C GLU A 21 0.23 52.21 9.00
N GLY A 22 1.27 52.48 8.20
CA GLY A 22 1.63 53.82 7.77
C GLY A 22 0.78 54.35 6.60
N ARG A 23 0.96 55.64 6.30
CA ARG A 23 0.24 56.29 5.19
C ARG A 23 0.85 55.87 3.85
N ARG A 24 0.06 55.96 2.78
CA ARG A 24 0.51 55.62 1.41
C ARG A 24 1.82 56.30 1.01
N GLN A 25 1.99 57.58 1.36
CA GLN A 25 3.20 58.34 1.07
C GLN A 25 4.45 57.75 1.73
N ASP A 26 4.31 57.19 2.93
CA ASP A 26 5.41 56.58 3.67
C ASP A 26 5.81 55.24 3.02
N VAL A 27 4.81 54.43 2.61
CA VAL A 27 5.03 53.21 1.81
C VAL A 27 5.73 53.51 0.49
N ASP A 28 5.33 54.58 -0.22
CA ASP A 28 5.92 54.95 -1.51
C ASP A 28 7.37 55.43 -1.36
N ARG A 29 7.69 56.17 -0.29
CA ARG A 29 9.08 56.54 0.05
C ARG A 29 9.94 55.31 0.31
N ILE A 30 9.43 54.36 1.11
CA ILE A 30 10.12 53.09 1.39
C ILE A 30 10.35 52.32 0.09
N PHE A 31 9.31 52.16 -0.73
CA PHE A 31 9.39 51.47 -2.02
C PHE A 31 10.50 52.06 -2.91
N ASN A 32 10.49 53.38 -3.10
CA ASN A 32 11.46 54.08 -3.95
C ASN A 32 12.90 53.94 -3.41
N GLY A 33 13.07 53.90 -2.08
CA GLY A 33 14.38 53.69 -1.46
C GLY A 33 14.93 52.28 -1.60
N ILE A 34 14.06 51.26 -1.74
CA ILE A 34 14.49 49.86 -1.72
C ILE A 34 14.46 49.14 -3.07
N ILE A 35 13.71 49.64 -4.05
CA ILE A 35 13.48 48.93 -5.33
C ILE A 35 14.77 48.58 -6.07
N GLY A 36 15.80 49.42 -5.98
CA GLY A 36 17.12 49.17 -6.58
C GLY A 36 17.83 47.94 -6.03
N HIS A 37 17.56 47.56 -4.78
CA HIS A 37 18.21 46.49 -4.01
C HIS A 37 17.22 45.40 -3.57
N VAL A 38 16.07 45.29 -4.26
CA VAL A 38 14.99 44.39 -3.83
C VAL A 38 15.45 42.93 -3.76
N ALA A 39 16.27 42.47 -4.70
CA ALA A 39 16.81 41.10 -4.71
C ALA A 39 17.70 40.83 -3.48
N ASP A 40 18.61 41.75 -3.16
CA ASP A 40 19.49 41.64 -1.99
C ASP A 40 18.70 41.63 -0.68
N LEU A 41 17.67 42.47 -0.60
CA LEU A 41 16.77 42.52 0.57
C LEU A 41 15.98 41.23 0.73
N MET A 42 15.48 40.64 -0.37
CA MET A 42 14.77 39.35 -0.32
C MET A 42 15.67 38.24 0.24
N MET A 43 16.96 38.24 -0.05
CA MET A 43 17.91 37.26 0.47
C MET A 43 18.45 37.57 1.88
N ASN A 44 18.19 38.78 2.38
CA ASN A 44 18.65 39.20 3.69
C ASN A 44 17.83 38.55 4.83
N PRO A 45 18.46 38.08 5.93
CA PRO A 45 17.77 37.47 7.07
C PRO A 45 16.65 38.29 7.69
N PHE A 46 16.70 39.62 7.57
CA PHE A 46 15.67 40.54 8.06
C PHE A 46 14.93 41.25 6.92
N GLY A 47 15.66 41.70 5.89
CA GLY A 47 15.08 42.41 4.73
C GLY A 47 13.97 41.63 4.02
N ASN A 48 14.04 40.28 4.04
CA ASN A 48 13.02 39.44 3.43
C ASN A 48 11.62 39.68 4.01
N TYR A 49 11.52 40.01 5.30
CA TYR A 49 10.23 40.29 5.93
C TYR A 49 9.66 41.64 5.48
N LEU A 50 10.52 42.66 5.31
CA LEU A 50 10.11 43.96 4.79
C LEU A 50 9.56 43.82 3.37
N VAL A 51 10.25 43.08 2.50
CA VAL A 51 9.77 42.85 1.13
C VAL A 51 8.46 42.07 1.13
N GLN A 52 8.32 41.05 1.99
CA GLN A 52 7.06 40.31 2.12
C GLN A 52 5.88 41.19 2.54
N LYS A 53 6.08 42.11 3.50
CA LYS A 53 5.06 43.07 3.93
C LYS A 53 4.77 44.13 2.87
N LEU A 54 5.80 44.58 2.16
CA LEU A 54 5.61 45.51 1.04
C LEU A 54 4.75 44.87 -0.06
N LEU A 55 4.93 43.59 -0.34
CA LEU A 55 4.13 42.86 -1.31
C LEU A 55 2.65 42.78 -0.94
N ASP A 56 2.30 42.81 0.36
CA ASP A 56 0.91 42.83 0.83
C ASP A 56 0.18 44.14 0.47
N VAL A 57 0.91 45.27 0.43
CA VAL A 57 0.30 46.61 0.32
C VAL A 57 0.68 47.36 -0.97
N CYS A 58 1.65 46.87 -1.75
CA CYS A 58 2.13 47.54 -2.96
C CYS A 58 1.05 47.67 -4.04
N THR A 59 1.09 48.76 -4.81
CA THR A 59 0.23 48.93 -5.99
C THR A 59 0.58 47.92 -7.08
N GLU A 60 -0.29 47.76 -8.07
CA GLU A 60 0.01 46.92 -9.24
C GLU A 60 1.25 47.41 -10.01
N GLU A 61 1.45 48.73 -10.10
CA GLU A 61 2.61 49.34 -10.75
C GLU A 61 3.90 49.07 -9.97
N GLN A 62 3.85 49.20 -8.64
CA GLN A 62 4.96 48.87 -7.75
C GLN A 62 5.31 47.38 -7.85
N ARG A 63 4.30 46.50 -7.87
CA ARG A 63 4.52 45.07 -8.03
C ARG A 63 5.12 44.74 -9.38
N MET A 64 4.63 45.36 -10.46
CA MET A 64 5.22 45.20 -11.79
C MET A 64 6.69 45.65 -11.81
N LYS A 65 7.05 46.77 -11.17
CA LYS A 65 8.45 47.20 -11.05
C LYS A 65 9.32 46.18 -10.29
N ILE A 66 8.80 45.58 -9.21
CA ILE A 66 9.50 44.50 -8.50
C ILE A 66 9.71 43.30 -9.43
N VAL A 67 8.66 42.85 -10.12
CA VAL A 67 8.75 41.74 -11.08
C VAL A 67 9.80 42.03 -12.15
N LEU A 68 9.71 43.18 -12.82
CA LEU A 68 10.67 43.59 -13.84
C LEU A 68 12.09 43.61 -13.31
N LYS A 69 12.32 44.12 -12.09
CA LYS A 69 13.65 44.17 -11.50
C LYS A 69 14.22 42.77 -11.24
N LEU A 70 13.39 41.84 -10.78
CA LEU A 70 13.79 40.45 -10.50
C LEU A 70 13.93 39.61 -11.77
N THR A 71 13.17 39.90 -12.82
CA THR A 71 13.14 39.12 -14.07
C THR A 71 13.95 39.75 -15.19
N GLN A 72 14.57 40.92 -14.98
CA GLN A 72 15.43 41.58 -15.96
C GLN A 72 16.62 40.70 -16.33
N ASP A 73 17.23 40.07 -15.32
CA ASP A 73 18.17 38.97 -15.48
C ASP A 73 17.57 37.74 -14.78
N PRO A 74 17.27 36.64 -15.50
CA PRO A 74 16.81 35.41 -14.89
C PRO A 74 17.70 34.94 -13.73
N SER A 75 19.02 35.18 -13.78
CA SER A 75 19.94 34.75 -12.72
C SER A 75 19.60 35.35 -11.35
N GLU A 76 18.99 36.54 -11.31
CA GLU A 76 18.62 37.23 -10.08
C GLU A 76 17.48 36.51 -9.36
N ILE A 77 16.32 36.32 -10.01
CA ILE A 77 15.18 35.63 -9.38
C ILE A 77 15.52 34.19 -9.01
N ILE A 78 16.41 33.54 -9.78
CA ILE A 78 16.92 32.20 -9.49
C ILE A 78 17.75 32.21 -8.21
N ARG A 79 18.72 33.12 -8.11
CA ARG A 79 19.57 33.27 -6.92
C ARG A 79 18.75 33.56 -5.67
N VAL A 80 17.74 34.43 -5.77
CA VAL A 80 16.81 34.72 -4.67
C VAL A 80 16.01 33.48 -4.30
N SER A 81 15.53 32.70 -5.28
CA SER A 81 14.73 31.49 -5.05
C SER A 81 15.49 30.39 -4.34
N LEU A 82 16.78 30.26 -4.59
CA LEU A 82 17.67 29.26 -4.00
C LEU A 82 18.23 29.69 -2.63
N ASN A 83 17.99 30.92 -2.21
CA ASN A 83 18.41 31.43 -0.91
C ASN A 83 17.44 31.02 0.20
N THR A 84 17.97 30.70 1.38
CA THR A 84 17.22 30.27 2.57
C THR A 84 16.13 31.26 3.01
N HIS A 85 16.36 32.56 2.85
CA HIS A 85 15.39 33.62 3.15
C HIS A 85 14.63 34.07 1.89
N GLY A 86 15.35 34.21 0.77
CA GLY A 86 14.79 34.66 -0.51
C GLY A 86 13.64 33.79 -1.01
N THR A 87 13.68 32.48 -0.77
CA THR A 87 12.58 31.57 -1.13
C THR A 87 11.23 31.99 -0.51
N ARG A 88 11.22 32.55 0.71
CA ARG A 88 10.00 33.02 1.38
C ARG A 88 9.44 34.27 0.72
N ALA A 89 10.32 35.19 0.35
CA ALA A 89 9.93 36.41 -0.35
C ALA A 89 9.47 36.12 -1.79
N VAL A 90 10.08 35.16 -2.49
CA VAL A 90 9.61 34.71 -3.82
C VAL A 90 8.24 34.04 -3.71
N GLN A 91 8.03 33.18 -2.70
CA GLN A 91 6.72 32.61 -2.43
C GLN A 91 5.66 33.71 -2.27
N LYS A 92 5.95 34.72 -1.43
CA LYS A 92 5.06 35.87 -1.24
C LYS A 92 4.84 36.71 -2.50
N LEU A 93 5.89 36.90 -3.31
CA LEU A 93 5.79 37.60 -4.59
C LEU A 93 4.79 36.88 -5.49
N ILE A 94 4.95 35.56 -5.64
CA ILE A 94 4.07 34.81 -6.51
C ILE A 94 2.62 34.87 -5.99
N GLU A 95 2.43 34.72 -4.66
CA GLU A 95 1.11 34.83 -4.00
C GLU A 95 0.38 36.15 -4.24
N THR A 96 1.09 37.22 -4.61
CA THR A 96 0.53 38.56 -4.80
C THR A 96 0.45 38.96 -6.27
N LEU A 97 0.88 38.12 -7.23
CA LEU A 97 0.73 38.41 -8.65
C LEU A 97 -0.75 38.44 -9.03
N LYS A 98 -1.16 39.46 -9.79
CA LYS A 98 -2.55 39.63 -10.24
C LYS A 98 -2.69 39.69 -11.75
N THR A 99 -1.65 40.12 -12.48
CA THR A 99 -1.76 40.34 -13.93
C THR A 99 -1.08 39.24 -14.74
N GLN A 100 -1.59 38.99 -15.95
CA GLN A 100 -1.02 38.01 -16.89
C GLN A 100 0.44 38.29 -17.22
N GLN A 101 0.80 39.55 -17.35
CA GLN A 101 2.17 39.96 -17.67
C GLN A 101 3.12 39.67 -16.52
N GLN A 102 2.74 39.99 -15.27
CA GLN A 102 3.52 39.67 -14.08
C GLN A 102 3.80 38.16 -14.00
N ILE A 103 2.75 37.36 -14.18
CA ILE A 103 2.80 35.89 -14.15
C ILE A 103 3.75 35.36 -15.24
N ARG A 104 3.59 35.80 -16.49
CA ARG A 104 4.43 35.36 -17.62
C ARG A 104 5.91 35.68 -17.41
N LEU A 105 6.23 36.86 -16.90
CA LEU A 105 7.61 37.26 -16.64
C LEU A 105 8.26 36.36 -15.58
N VAL A 106 7.58 36.15 -14.45
CA VAL A 106 8.08 35.28 -13.37
C VAL A 106 8.23 33.83 -13.84
N VAL A 107 7.22 33.29 -14.54
CA VAL A 107 7.28 31.93 -15.09
C VAL A 107 8.43 31.77 -16.09
N SER A 108 8.59 32.73 -17.01
CA SER A 108 9.65 32.70 -18.01
C SER A 108 11.03 32.74 -17.38
N ALA A 109 11.22 33.58 -16.36
CA ALA A 109 12.50 33.72 -15.66
C ALA A 109 12.85 32.48 -14.79
N LEU A 110 11.85 31.76 -14.28
CA LEU A 110 12.03 30.52 -13.51
C LEU A 110 12.15 29.26 -14.39
N LYS A 111 11.83 29.34 -15.68
CA LYS A 111 11.91 28.20 -16.61
C LYS A 111 13.32 27.61 -16.80
N PRO A 112 14.41 28.40 -16.91
CA PRO A 112 15.75 27.88 -17.24
C PRO A 112 16.42 27.04 -16.14
N VAL A 113 16.04 27.20 -14.87
CA VAL A 113 16.73 26.51 -13.76
C VAL A 113 16.45 25.02 -13.71
N GLY A 114 15.42 24.56 -14.42
CA GLY A 114 14.83 23.27 -14.14
C GLY A 114 14.52 23.13 -12.65
N PHE A 115 14.68 21.92 -12.11
CA PHE A 115 14.22 21.54 -10.79
C PHE A 115 15.28 21.58 -9.67
N SER A 116 16.11 22.63 -9.58
CA SER A 116 16.54 23.06 -8.22
C SER A 116 15.33 23.56 -7.38
N ALA A 117 14.16 23.59 -8.01
CA ALA A 117 12.82 23.88 -7.56
C ALA A 117 12.22 22.96 -6.48
N ALA A 118 12.89 21.91 -6.00
CA ALA A 118 12.41 21.19 -4.82
C ALA A 118 12.22 22.13 -3.60
N VAL A 119 12.96 23.24 -3.54
CA VAL A 119 12.78 24.30 -2.53
C VAL A 119 11.59 25.22 -2.86
N LEU A 120 11.38 25.56 -4.14
CA LEU A 120 10.26 26.40 -4.59
C LEU A 120 8.91 25.72 -4.39
N PHE A 121 8.79 24.44 -4.75
CA PHE A 121 7.50 23.77 -4.81
C PHE A 121 6.90 23.37 -3.46
N THR A 122 7.72 23.16 -2.42
CA THR A 122 7.28 22.60 -1.12
C THR A 122 6.25 23.44 -0.37
N HIS A 123 6.29 24.75 -0.58
CA HIS A 123 5.28 25.67 -0.07
C HIS A 123 4.34 26.18 -1.18
N TYR A 124 4.82 26.26 -2.41
CA TYR A 124 4.05 26.78 -3.55
C TYR A 124 2.82 25.93 -3.89
N VAL A 125 3.00 24.61 -3.97
CA VAL A 125 1.93 23.67 -4.30
C VAL A 125 0.88 23.62 -3.19
N ARG A 126 1.23 24.01 -1.94
CA ARG A 126 0.24 24.11 -0.88
C ARG A 126 -0.82 25.17 -1.21
N LYS A 127 -0.48 26.40 -1.61
CA LYS A 127 -1.51 27.45 -1.83
C LYS A 127 -2.15 27.40 -3.20
N TYR A 128 -1.41 27.19 -4.29
CA TYR A 128 -1.99 27.19 -5.64
C TYR A 128 -2.69 25.91 -6.02
N CYS A 129 -2.33 24.81 -5.35
CA CYS A 129 -3.04 23.57 -5.52
C CYS A 129 -4.13 23.39 -4.44
N LEU A 130 -3.96 23.81 -3.17
CA LEU A 130 -5.09 23.82 -2.19
C LEU A 130 -6.06 25.00 -2.33
N MET A 131 -5.75 26.07 -3.07
CA MET A 131 -6.81 26.97 -3.48
C MET A 131 -7.70 26.17 -4.43
N ASP A 132 -8.79 25.65 -3.88
CA ASP A 132 -10.07 25.70 -4.55
C ASP A 132 -10.24 27.13 -5.07
N ILE A 133 -9.72 27.39 -6.27
CA ILE A 133 -10.07 28.57 -7.05
C ILE A 133 -11.48 28.29 -7.56
N HIS A 134 -12.43 28.25 -6.61
CA HIS A 134 -13.84 28.52 -6.83
C HIS A 134 -14.06 30.03 -7.12
N LEU A 135 -12.99 30.83 -7.16
CA LEU A 135 -13.05 32.27 -7.41
C LEU A 135 -12.87 32.70 -8.88
N CYS A 136 -12.53 31.80 -9.81
CA CYS A 136 -12.81 31.92 -11.25
C CYS A 136 -12.13 30.79 -12.04
N PRO A 137 -12.87 29.77 -12.50
CA PRO A 137 -12.39 28.79 -13.48
C PRO A 137 -11.96 29.42 -14.83
N SER A 138 -12.24 30.71 -15.06
CA SER A 138 -12.13 31.40 -16.35
C SER A 138 -10.89 32.29 -16.50
N ASP A 139 -10.04 32.46 -15.47
CA ASP A 139 -8.84 33.28 -15.59
C ASP A 139 -7.70 32.52 -16.27
N LEU A 140 -7.47 32.82 -17.55
CA LEU A 140 -6.40 32.27 -18.41
C LEU A 140 -5.01 32.33 -17.75
N CYS A 141 -4.79 33.32 -16.87
CA CYS A 141 -3.60 33.51 -16.04
C CYS A 141 -3.28 32.30 -15.15
N THR A 142 -4.28 31.82 -14.44
CA THR A 142 -4.15 30.73 -13.47
C THR A 142 -3.86 29.41 -14.18
N LEU A 143 -4.41 29.22 -15.38
CA LEU A 143 -4.17 28.05 -16.21
C LEU A 143 -2.72 27.98 -16.72
N GLN A 144 -2.17 29.10 -17.21
CA GLN A 144 -0.77 29.14 -17.68
C GLN A 144 0.23 28.83 -16.57
N PHE A 145 -0.02 29.31 -15.35
CA PHE A 145 0.85 29.01 -14.23
C PHE A 145 0.76 27.53 -13.81
N LYS A 146 -0.46 26.98 -13.72
CA LYS A 146 -0.69 25.56 -13.42
C LYS A 146 -0.03 24.65 -14.46
N GLN A 147 -0.15 24.99 -15.73
CA GLN A 147 0.50 24.27 -16.83
C GLN A 147 2.02 24.23 -16.64
N PHE A 148 2.67 25.38 -16.42
CA PHE A 148 4.11 25.43 -16.18
C PHE A 148 4.55 24.51 -15.03
N ILE A 149 3.77 24.47 -13.94
CA ILE A 149 4.03 23.58 -12.81
C ILE A 149 3.94 22.12 -13.22
N PHE A 150 2.85 21.72 -13.88
CA PHE A 150 2.63 20.32 -14.22
C PHE A 150 3.64 19.83 -15.27
N ASP A 151 3.96 20.67 -16.25
CA ASP A 151 4.99 20.35 -17.26
C ASP A 151 6.37 20.20 -16.61
N ALA A 152 6.73 21.10 -15.69
CA ALA A 152 7.98 20.97 -14.94
C ALA A 152 7.96 19.74 -14.01
N ALA A 153 6.82 19.46 -13.37
CA ALA A 153 6.68 18.32 -12.48
C ALA A 153 6.78 16.99 -13.22
N ALA A 154 6.26 16.91 -14.45
CA ALA A 154 6.40 15.76 -15.32
C ALA A 154 7.85 15.60 -15.80
N LYS A 155 8.42 16.67 -16.37
CA LYS A 155 9.78 16.67 -16.94
C LYS A 155 10.86 16.26 -15.95
N TYR A 156 10.76 16.72 -14.70
CA TYR A 156 11.79 16.48 -13.68
C TYR A 156 11.37 15.44 -12.64
N CYS A 157 10.29 14.68 -12.88
CA CYS A 157 9.59 13.88 -11.88
C CYS A 157 10.49 13.02 -10.98
N VAL A 158 11.58 12.47 -11.52
CA VAL A 158 12.56 11.66 -10.77
C VAL A 158 13.29 12.50 -9.71
N ASP A 159 13.84 13.65 -10.09
CA ASP A 159 14.54 14.54 -9.16
C ASP A 159 13.61 15.05 -8.04
N ILE A 160 12.34 15.28 -8.38
CA ILE A 160 11.31 15.69 -7.41
C ILE A 160 11.00 14.56 -6.44
N ALA A 161 10.69 13.38 -6.98
CA ALA A 161 10.24 12.23 -6.21
C ALA A 161 11.30 11.75 -5.21
N THR A 162 12.58 11.87 -5.57
CA THR A 162 13.71 11.45 -4.74
C THR A 162 14.16 12.51 -3.72
N HIS A 163 13.55 13.70 -3.72
CA HIS A 163 13.83 14.73 -2.74
C HIS A 163 12.92 14.62 -1.51
N ARG A 164 13.48 14.80 -0.30
CA ARG A 164 12.80 14.70 1.02
C ARG A 164 11.44 15.39 1.08
N HIS A 165 11.36 16.58 0.49
CA HIS A 165 10.13 17.38 0.47
C HIS A 165 9.48 17.39 -0.92
N GLY A 166 10.21 16.97 -1.96
CA GLY A 166 9.72 16.94 -3.34
C GLY A 166 8.70 15.82 -3.55
N CYS A 167 8.85 14.67 -2.90
CA CYS A 167 7.86 13.60 -2.99
C CYS A 167 6.43 14.09 -2.59
N CYS A 168 6.32 14.89 -1.53
CA CYS A 168 5.04 15.48 -1.10
C CYS A 168 4.50 16.52 -2.09
N VAL A 169 5.40 17.26 -2.74
CA VAL A 169 5.06 18.19 -3.81
C VAL A 169 4.44 17.44 -4.97
N LEU A 170 5.10 16.38 -5.43
CA LEU A 170 4.70 15.65 -6.62
C LEU A 170 3.35 14.95 -6.42
N GLN A 171 3.14 14.34 -5.25
CA GLN A 171 1.83 13.81 -4.87
C GLN A 171 0.75 14.88 -4.92
N ARG A 172 1.06 16.09 -4.44
CA ARG A 172 0.11 17.20 -4.47
C ARG A 172 -0.12 17.72 -5.89
N CYS A 173 0.89 17.80 -6.75
CA CYS A 173 0.72 18.10 -8.18
C CYS A 173 -0.26 17.11 -8.82
N ILE A 174 -0.11 15.81 -8.54
CA ILE A 174 -1.03 14.79 -9.05
C ILE A 174 -2.45 15.03 -8.53
N THR A 175 -2.64 15.22 -7.21
CA THR A 175 -3.95 15.45 -6.58
C THR A 175 -4.74 16.60 -7.22
N PHE A 176 -4.05 17.66 -7.62
CA PHE A 176 -4.71 18.88 -8.13
C PHE A 176 -4.63 19.07 -9.65
N SER A 177 -3.89 18.21 -10.33
CA SER A 177 -3.95 18.10 -11.79
C SER A 177 -5.25 17.39 -12.21
N THR A 178 -5.80 17.79 -13.36
CA THR A 178 -6.98 17.18 -13.98
C THR A 178 -6.74 16.94 -15.47
N GLY A 179 -7.57 16.08 -16.09
CA GLY A 179 -7.51 15.80 -17.52
C GLY A 179 -6.12 15.32 -18.00
N GLU A 180 -5.67 15.87 -19.13
CA GLU A 180 -4.40 15.49 -19.78
C GLU A 180 -3.18 15.76 -18.91
N TYR A 181 -3.17 16.84 -18.12
CA TYR A 181 -2.05 17.13 -17.21
C TYR A 181 -1.85 16.04 -16.16
N ARG A 182 -2.95 15.53 -15.60
CA ARG A 182 -2.91 14.43 -14.64
C ARG A 182 -2.44 13.15 -15.30
N ALA A 183 -2.95 12.86 -16.50
CA ALA A 183 -2.55 11.68 -17.26
C ALA A 183 -1.06 11.72 -17.59
N HIS A 184 -0.56 12.86 -18.09
CA HIS A 184 0.86 13.04 -18.41
C HIS A 184 1.75 12.86 -17.18
N LEU A 185 1.43 13.52 -16.06
CA LEU A 185 2.17 13.36 -14.80
C LEU A 185 2.20 11.91 -14.31
N VAL A 186 1.04 11.25 -14.29
CA VAL A 186 0.95 9.85 -13.83
C VAL A 186 1.75 8.92 -14.75
N ASN A 187 1.70 9.14 -16.06
CA ASN A 187 2.42 8.32 -17.04
C ASN A 187 3.94 8.50 -16.93
N GLU A 188 4.44 9.73 -16.80
CA GLU A 188 5.88 10.01 -16.63
C GLU A 188 6.43 9.41 -15.33
N ILE A 189 5.69 9.52 -14.23
CA ILE A 189 6.09 8.92 -12.95
C ILE A 189 6.06 7.40 -13.05
N ALA A 190 5.00 6.83 -13.64
CA ALA A 190 4.89 5.39 -13.83
C ALA A 190 6.02 4.86 -14.72
N ALA A 191 6.43 5.58 -15.77
CA ALA A 191 7.55 5.21 -16.65
C ALA A 191 8.90 5.12 -15.93
N ASN A 192 9.05 5.78 -14.77
CA ASN A 192 10.25 5.73 -13.92
C ASN A 192 10.03 4.87 -12.65
N GLY A 193 9.00 4.04 -12.64
CA GLY A 193 8.53 3.32 -11.46
C GLY A 193 9.58 2.45 -10.78
N LEU A 194 10.38 1.70 -11.54
CA LEU A 194 11.40 0.79 -10.96
C LEU A 194 12.50 1.55 -10.20
N LEU A 195 12.96 2.67 -10.76
CA LEU A 195 13.95 3.53 -10.11
C LEU A 195 13.35 4.13 -8.84
N LEU A 196 12.15 4.70 -8.94
CA LEU A 196 11.51 5.39 -7.84
C LEU A 196 11.10 4.46 -6.69
N ALA A 197 10.69 3.22 -6.99
CA ALA A 197 10.30 2.26 -5.98
C ALA A 197 11.43 1.95 -4.99
N GLN A 198 12.69 2.01 -5.44
CA GLN A 198 13.87 1.70 -4.64
C GLN A 198 14.37 2.89 -3.80
N ASP A 199 13.97 4.11 -4.14
CA ASP A 199 14.41 5.32 -3.46
C ASP A 199 13.73 5.54 -2.10
N ALA A 200 14.43 6.19 -1.17
CA ALA A 200 13.97 6.47 0.19
C ALA A 200 12.71 7.35 0.27
N PHE A 201 12.48 8.20 -0.74
CA PHE A 201 11.31 9.09 -0.84
C PHE A 201 10.43 8.73 -2.05
N GLY A 202 11.04 8.32 -3.16
CA GLY A 202 10.36 7.95 -4.41
C GLY A 202 9.36 6.79 -4.21
N ASN A 203 9.64 5.85 -3.31
CA ASN A 203 8.76 4.72 -3.03
C ASN A 203 7.35 5.17 -2.59
N TYR A 204 7.25 6.30 -1.88
CA TYR A 204 5.96 6.85 -1.48
C TYR A 204 5.17 7.42 -2.66
N VAL A 205 5.87 7.97 -3.66
CA VAL A 205 5.23 8.45 -4.89
C VAL A 205 4.70 7.27 -5.70
N VAL A 206 5.46 6.18 -5.83
CA VAL A 206 4.99 4.96 -6.53
C VAL A 206 3.78 4.35 -5.82
N GLN A 207 3.82 4.25 -4.49
CA GLN A 207 2.66 3.79 -3.71
C GLN A 207 1.44 4.70 -3.91
N PHE A 208 1.65 6.01 -4.00
CA PHE A 208 0.58 6.96 -4.29
C PHE A 208 -0.02 6.75 -5.69
N ILE A 209 0.81 6.50 -6.72
CA ILE A 209 0.33 6.15 -8.07
C ILE A 209 -0.53 4.88 -8.04
N LEU A 210 -0.10 3.85 -7.30
CA LEU A 210 -0.88 2.63 -7.12
C LEU A 210 -2.25 2.89 -6.46
N ASP A 211 -2.29 3.78 -5.46
CA ASP A 211 -3.53 4.18 -4.78
C ASP A 211 -4.54 4.91 -5.68
N LEU A 212 -4.08 5.50 -6.80
CA LEU A 212 -4.98 6.09 -7.79
C LEU A 212 -5.80 5.05 -8.55
N LYS A 213 -5.42 3.77 -8.48
CA LYS A 213 -6.06 2.66 -9.20
C LYS A 213 -6.22 2.91 -10.70
N ASN A 214 -5.27 3.64 -11.30
CA ASN A 214 -5.24 3.86 -12.73
C ASN A 214 -4.74 2.58 -13.45
N PRO A 215 -5.54 1.94 -14.32
CA PRO A 215 -5.15 0.67 -14.94
C PRO A 215 -3.91 0.75 -15.83
N SER A 216 -3.74 1.86 -16.58
CA SER A 216 -2.59 2.07 -17.47
C SER A 216 -1.30 2.19 -16.65
N ALA A 217 -1.31 3.02 -15.61
CA ALA A 217 -0.18 3.20 -14.72
C ALA A 217 0.16 1.90 -13.97
N ALA A 218 -0.85 1.20 -13.45
CA ALA A 218 -0.66 -0.09 -12.77
C ALA A 218 -0.06 -1.15 -13.70
N SER A 219 -0.51 -1.22 -14.95
CA SER A 219 0.03 -2.13 -15.97
C SER A 219 1.49 -1.80 -16.29
N ASN A 220 1.82 -0.52 -16.48
CA ASN A 220 3.19 -0.07 -16.73
C ASN A 220 4.12 -0.42 -15.55
N LEU A 221 3.70 -0.12 -14.32
CA LEU A 221 4.45 -0.49 -13.11
C LEU A 221 4.63 -2.01 -13.00
N ALA A 222 3.57 -2.80 -13.23
CA ALA A 222 3.64 -4.25 -13.19
C ALA A 222 4.65 -4.81 -14.21
N SER A 223 4.68 -4.24 -15.43
CA SER A 223 5.64 -4.61 -16.48
C SER A 223 7.07 -4.25 -16.13
N GLN A 224 7.31 -3.11 -15.46
CA GLN A 224 8.66 -2.72 -15.04
C GLN A 224 9.19 -3.54 -13.87
N PHE A 225 8.31 -4.01 -13.00
CA PHE A 225 8.70 -4.80 -11.82
C PHE A 225 8.86 -6.29 -12.14
N GLU A 226 8.31 -6.76 -13.25
CA GLU A 226 8.44 -8.15 -13.70
C GLU A 226 9.92 -8.53 -13.85
N GLY A 227 10.31 -9.66 -13.24
CA GLY A 227 11.70 -10.12 -13.16
C GLY A 227 12.52 -9.49 -12.04
N ASN A 228 11.96 -8.54 -11.28
CA ASN A 228 12.66 -7.82 -10.21
C ASN A 228 11.97 -7.92 -8.84
N TYR A 229 10.82 -8.58 -8.72
CA TYR A 229 10.08 -8.69 -7.47
C TYR A 229 10.90 -9.31 -6.33
N VAL A 230 11.77 -10.29 -6.61
CA VAL A 230 12.65 -10.87 -5.60
C VAL A 230 13.62 -9.80 -5.03
N HIS A 231 14.33 -9.10 -5.91
CA HIS A 231 15.27 -8.04 -5.54
C HIS A 231 14.56 -6.92 -4.78
N LEU A 232 13.45 -6.41 -5.33
CA LEU A 232 12.65 -5.36 -4.73
C LEU A 232 12.10 -5.73 -3.34
N SER A 233 11.77 -7.02 -3.12
CA SER A 233 11.26 -7.51 -1.84
C SER A 233 12.29 -7.49 -0.72
N THR A 234 13.58 -7.63 -1.06
CA THR A 234 14.70 -7.66 -0.09
C THR A 234 15.27 -6.28 0.24
N GLN A 235 14.70 -5.22 -0.33
CA GLN A 235 15.14 -3.84 -0.14
C GLN A 235 14.20 -3.09 0.79
N LYS A 236 14.77 -2.24 1.66
CA LYS A 236 14.06 -1.50 2.71
C LYS A 236 12.85 -0.69 2.22
N PHE A 237 12.95 -0.08 1.05
CA PHE A 237 11.94 0.88 0.55
C PHE A 237 10.98 0.22 -0.43
N SER A 238 11.49 -0.47 -1.44
CA SER A 238 10.68 -1.13 -2.46
C SER A 238 9.89 -2.33 -1.95
N SER A 239 10.27 -2.97 -0.83
CA SER A 239 9.46 -4.04 -0.25
C SER A 239 8.04 -3.57 0.05
N ASN A 240 7.89 -2.32 0.52
CA ASN A 240 6.58 -1.70 0.77
C ASN A 240 5.78 -1.52 -0.53
N VAL A 241 6.47 -1.23 -1.64
CA VAL A 241 5.85 -1.13 -2.96
C VAL A 241 5.35 -2.50 -3.42
N VAL A 242 6.15 -3.57 -3.26
CA VAL A 242 5.72 -4.92 -3.61
C VAL A 242 4.54 -5.37 -2.74
N GLU A 243 4.55 -5.07 -1.44
CA GLU A 243 3.39 -5.31 -0.57
C GLU A 243 2.13 -4.59 -1.05
N LYS A 244 2.28 -3.36 -1.59
CA LYS A 244 1.19 -2.58 -2.16
C LYS A 244 0.68 -3.17 -3.47
N CYS A 245 1.58 -3.64 -4.34
CA CYS A 245 1.22 -4.36 -5.57
C CYS A 245 0.37 -5.59 -5.24
N LEU A 246 0.79 -6.42 -4.27
CA LEU A 246 0.03 -7.60 -3.84
C LEU A 246 -1.39 -7.27 -3.32
N LYS A 247 -1.61 -6.05 -2.81
CA LYS A 247 -2.91 -5.59 -2.32
C LYS A 247 -3.84 -5.07 -3.42
N LEU A 248 -3.27 -4.48 -4.47
CA LEU A 248 -4.02 -3.66 -5.43
C LEU A 248 -4.04 -4.22 -6.85
N PHE A 249 -3.08 -5.05 -7.23
CA PHE A 249 -3.03 -5.66 -8.55
C PHE A 249 -4.12 -6.70 -8.72
N THR A 250 -4.46 -6.99 -9.98
CA THR A 250 -5.36 -8.09 -10.36
C THR A 250 -4.72 -9.44 -10.04
N ASP A 251 -5.54 -10.49 -9.90
CA ASP A 251 -5.08 -11.84 -9.58
C ASP A 251 -3.98 -12.34 -10.53
N ASN A 252 -4.07 -12.05 -11.83
CA ASN A 252 -3.05 -12.40 -12.82
C ASN A 252 -1.71 -11.68 -12.59
N ALA A 253 -1.74 -10.40 -12.20
CA ALA A 253 -0.53 -9.66 -11.89
C ALA A 253 0.05 -10.07 -10.52
N GLN A 254 -0.78 -10.37 -9.53
CA GLN A 254 -0.35 -10.97 -8.26
C GLN A 254 0.31 -12.34 -8.46
N ALA A 255 -0.22 -13.16 -9.38
CA ALA A 255 0.35 -14.46 -9.72
C ALA A 255 1.79 -14.34 -10.21
N ARG A 256 2.10 -13.35 -11.05
CA ARG A 256 3.48 -13.10 -11.51
C ARG A 256 4.43 -12.79 -10.36
N ILE A 257 4.00 -11.97 -9.40
CA ILE A 257 4.79 -11.66 -8.19
C ILE A 257 5.11 -12.95 -7.43
N VAL A 258 4.09 -13.74 -7.15
CA VAL A 258 4.24 -14.95 -6.33
C VAL A 258 5.04 -16.03 -7.05
N ILE A 259 4.81 -16.25 -8.34
CA ILE A 259 5.59 -17.21 -9.14
C ILE A 259 7.07 -16.84 -9.12
N GLU A 260 7.40 -15.55 -9.27
CA GLU A 260 8.80 -15.10 -9.19
C GLU A 260 9.40 -15.36 -7.81
N LEU A 261 8.69 -15.03 -6.73
CA LEU A 261 9.14 -15.31 -5.36
C LEU A 261 9.38 -16.81 -5.11
N LEU A 262 8.51 -17.67 -5.65
CA LEU A 262 8.61 -19.13 -5.53
C LEU A 262 9.72 -19.76 -6.39
N SER A 263 10.19 -19.05 -7.43
CA SER A 263 11.26 -19.54 -8.30
C SER A 263 12.66 -19.48 -7.67
N VAL A 264 12.79 -18.87 -6.49
CA VAL A 264 14.07 -18.69 -5.80
C VAL A 264 14.56 -20.02 -5.20
N ASN A 265 15.74 -20.48 -5.62
CA ASN A 265 16.36 -21.73 -5.14
C ASN A 265 16.49 -21.83 -3.61
N ARG A 266 16.73 -20.70 -2.94
CA ARG A 266 16.82 -20.60 -1.47
C ARG A 266 15.68 -19.76 -0.91
N PHE A 267 14.45 -20.21 -1.11
CA PHE A 267 13.24 -19.50 -0.68
C PHE A 267 13.24 -19.15 0.81
N GLU A 268 13.86 -19.97 1.66
CA GLU A 268 14.03 -19.72 3.09
C GLU A 268 14.81 -18.44 3.42
N MET A 269 15.62 -17.94 2.49
CA MET A 269 16.30 -16.65 2.64
C MET A 269 15.30 -15.50 2.61
N LEU A 270 14.26 -15.57 1.76
CA LEU A 270 13.19 -14.57 1.73
C LEU A 270 12.34 -14.57 3.00
N LEU A 271 12.14 -15.75 3.60
CA LEU A 271 11.42 -15.86 4.88
C LEU A 271 12.16 -15.18 6.02
N GLN A 272 13.49 -15.21 5.99
CA GLN A 272 14.36 -14.69 7.05
C GLN A 272 14.85 -13.26 6.79
N ASP A 273 14.72 -12.77 5.56
CA ASP A 273 15.13 -11.43 5.19
C ASP A 273 14.37 -10.35 5.99
N PRO A 274 15.02 -9.27 6.46
CA PRO A 274 14.38 -8.23 7.27
C PRO A 274 13.18 -7.52 6.60
N TYR A 275 13.08 -7.55 5.26
CA TYR A 275 12.05 -6.89 4.48
C TYR A 275 11.17 -7.87 3.72
N ALA A 276 11.74 -8.87 3.04
CA ALA A 276 10.98 -9.79 2.20
C ALA A 276 10.01 -10.66 3.02
N ASN A 277 10.28 -10.90 4.31
CA ASN A 277 9.35 -11.58 5.20
C ASN A 277 7.98 -10.88 5.27
N TYR A 278 7.92 -9.54 5.14
CA TYR A 278 6.68 -8.77 5.10
C TYR A 278 5.96 -8.94 3.75
N VAL A 279 6.72 -9.01 2.66
CA VAL A 279 6.17 -9.30 1.33
C VAL A 279 5.54 -10.68 1.29
N ILE A 280 6.20 -11.71 1.83
CA ILE A 280 5.62 -13.07 1.92
C ILE A 280 4.34 -13.07 2.77
N GLN A 281 4.30 -12.31 3.87
CA GLN A 281 3.07 -12.11 4.63
C GLN A 281 1.99 -11.42 3.80
N SER A 282 2.32 -10.38 3.03
CA SER A 282 1.33 -9.73 2.15
C SER A 282 0.80 -10.72 1.11
N ALA A 283 1.68 -11.51 0.49
CA ALA A 283 1.30 -12.51 -0.51
C ALA A 283 0.34 -13.56 0.08
N LEU A 284 0.61 -14.08 1.27
CA LEU A 284 -0.29 -15.00 1.98
C LEU A 284 -1.65 -14.37 2.34
N ALA A 285 -1.72 -13.06 2.55
CA ALA A 285 -2.97 -12.38 2.92
C ALA A 285 -3.85 -12.07 1.70
N HIS A 286 -3.24 -11.80 0.56
CA HIS A 286 -3.94 -11.23 -0.59
C HIS A 286 -4.10 -12.21 -1.75
N THR A 287 -3.40 -13.34 -1.75
CA THR A 287 -3.60 -14.41 -2.74
C THR A 287 -4.54 -15.50 -2.22
N LYS A 288 -5.28 -16.12 -3.14
CA LYS A 288 -6.24 -17.22 -2.86
C LYS A 288 -6.03 -18.39 -3.83
N GLY A 289 -6.74 -19.49 -3.60
CA GLY A 289 -6.77 -20.63 -4.51
C GLY A 289 -5.41 -21.31 -4.68
N PRO A 290 -5.11 -21.86 -5.88
CA PRO A 290 -3.89 -22.63 -6.15
C PRO A 290 -2.59 -21.87 -5.82
N LEU A 291 -2.59 -20.55 -6.05
CA LEU A 291 -1.44 -19.70 -5.80
C LEU A 291 -1.10 -19.62 -4.30
N ASN A 292 -2.13 -19.47 -3.46
CA ASN A 292 -1.96 -19.47 -2.01
C ASN A 292 -1.49 -20.84 -1.50
N VAL A 293 -2.04 -21.93 -2.05
CA VAL A 293 -1.62 -23.30 -1.72
C VAL A 293 -0.14 -23.52 -2.07
N ALA A 294 0.31 -23.04 -3.24
CA ALA A 294 1.72 -23.11 -3.64
C ALA A 294 2.64 -22.38 -2.65
N LEU A 295 2.27 -21.17 -2.22
CA LEU A 295 3.00 -20.42 -1.18
C LEU A 295 3.09 -21.20 0.13
N VAL A 296 1.96 -21.74 0.62
CA VAL A 296 1.93 -22.51 1.87
C VAL A 296 2.81 -23.76 1.76
N ASN A 297 2.79 -24.45 0.62
CA ASN A 297 3.61 -25.63 0.38
C ASN A 297 5.11 -25.30 0.33
N ALA A 298 5.50 -24.16 -0.24
CA ALA A 298 6.88 -23.70 -0.24
C ALA A 298 7.38 -23.30 1.17
N ILE A 299 6.49 -22.75 2.01
CA ILE A 299 6.84 -22.35 3.38
C ILE A 299 6.97 -23.56 4.32
N ARG A 300 6.18 -24.62 4.08
CA ARG A 300 6.03 -25.78 4.99
C ARG A 300 7.34 -26.47 5.38
N PRO A 301 8.27 -26.78 4.47
CA PRO A 301 9.56 -27.41 4.81
C PRO A 301 10.40 -26.59 5.80
N HIS A 302 10.18 -25.28 5.85
CA HIS A 302 10.97 -24.34 6.67
C HIS A 302 10.32 -24.04 8.02
N ALA A 303 9.33 -24.82 8.46
CA ALA A 303 8.59 -24.59 9.70
C ALA A 303 9.47 -24.49 10.96
N ALA A 304 10.62 -25.17 10.99
CA ALA A 304 11.58 -25.08 12.09
C ALA A 304 12.18 -23.66 12.20
N ILE A 305 12.61 -23.08 11.07
CA ILE A 305 13.17 -21.73 10.98
C ILE A 305 12.12 -20.68 11.37
N LEU A 306 10.84 -20.92 11.03
CA LEU A 306 9.74 -20.02 11.39
C LEU A 306 9.57 -19.84 12.91
N ARG A 307 9.96 -20.84 13.69
CA ARG A 307 9.85 -20.82 15.16
C ARG A 307 11.05 -20.17 15.85
N THR A 308 12.23 -20.25 15.23
CA THR A 308 13.49 -19.81 15.83
C THR A 308 13.91 -18.41 15.40
N SER A 309 13.64 -18.01 14.15
CA SER A 309 14.04 -16.71 13.62
C SER A 309 13.14 -15.57 14.12
N PRO A 310 13.71 -14.43 14.59
CA PRO A 310 12.94 -13.29 15.07
C PRO A 310 12.06 -12.65 13.98
N TYR A 311 12.49 -12.68 12.72
CA TYR A 311 11.75 -12.13 11.58
C TYR A 311 10.56 -13.03 11.18
N CYS A 312 10.66 -14.34 11.39
CA CYS A 312 9.68 -15.30 10.93
C CYS A 312 8.52 -15.57 11.91
N LYS A 313 8.63 -15.12 13.17
CA LYS A 313 7.60 -15.35 14.21
C LYS A 313 6.21 -14.86 13.78
N ARG A 314 6.13 -13.74 13.05
CA ARG A 314 4.85 -13.18 12.56
C ARG A 314 4.23 -14.03 11.44
N ILE A 315 5.05 -14.58 10.54
CA ILE A 315 4.60 -15.54 9.51
C ILE A 315 3.97 -16.76 10.19
N PHE A 316 4.62 -17.32 11.21
CA PHE A 316 4.12 -18.49 11.95
C PHE A 316 2.81 -18.22 12.69
N SER A 317 2.58 -16.99 13.16
CA SER A 317 1.40 -16.63 13.96
C SER A 317 0.09 -16.62 13.17
N ARG A 318 0.15 -16.61 11.83
CA ARG A 318 -1.05 -16.61 10.99
C ARG A 318 -1.80 -17.93 11.05
N THR A 319 -3.11 -17.81 11.27
CA THR A 319 -4.04 -18.90 11.54
C THR A 319 -4.08 -19.98 10.45
N GLN A 320 -3.94 -19.58 9.17
CA GLN A 320 -3.90 -20.52 8.04
C GLN A 320 -2.67 -21.42 8.06
N LEU A 321 -1.47 -20.87 8.29
CA LEU A 321 -0.24 -21.66 8.42
C LEU A 321 -0.24 -22.50 9.69
N ARG A 322 -0.74 -21.95 10.81
CA ARG A 322 -0.88 -22.72 12.06
C ARG A 322 -1.77 -23.94 11.90
N LYS A 323 -2.93 -23.81 11.27
CA LYS A 323 -3.82 -24.95 11.01
C LYS A 323 -3.13 -26.00 10.12
N PHE A 324 -2.52 -25.60 9.01
CA PHE A 324 -1.83 -26.55 8.11
C PHE A 324 -0.56 -27.18 8.67
N LEU A 325 0.24 -26.43 9.44
CA LEU A 325 1.51 -26.90 10.01
C LEU A 325 1.32 -27.73 11.28
N LEU A 326 0.26 -27.48 12.05
CA LEU A 326 -0.09 -28.27 13.24
C LEU A 326 -0.90 -29.52 12.87
N LEU A 327 -1.71 -29.47 11.80
CA LEU A 327 -2.49 -30.61 11.27
C LEU A 327 -1.71 -31.43 10.22
N GLY A 328 -0.39 -31.58 10.39
CA GLY A 328 0.49 -32.32 9.48
C GLY A 328 0.01 -33.76 9.14
N PRO A 329 0.76 -34.53 8.32
CA PRO A 329 0.32 -35.80 7.66
C PRO A 329 -0.31 -36.88 8.56
N TRP A 330 -0.22 -36.72 9.88
CA TRP A 330 -1.02 -37.41 10.89
C TRP A 330 -2.53 -37.39 10.62
N THR A 331 -3.10 -36.29 10.08
CA THR A 331 -4.54 -36.24 9.79
C THR A 331 -4.94 -37.17 8.65
N LEU A 332 -4.14 -37.28 7.59
CA LEU A 332 -4.44 -38.19 6.48
C LEU A 332 -4.29 -39.66 6.89
N ASN A 333 -3.21 -40.01 7.60
CA ASN A 333 -3.01 -41.38 8.08
C ASN A 333 -4.02 -41.79 9.16
N CYS A 334 -4.42 -40.88 10.06
CA CYS A 334 -5.52 -41.14 10.99
C CYS A 334 -6.86 -41.25 10.26
N CYS A 335 -7.15 -40.43 9.26
CA CYS A 335 -8.38 -40.53 8.48
C CYS A 335 -8.45 -41.85 7.69
N VAL A 336 -7.35 -42.29 7.06
CA VAL A 336 -7.28 -43.59 6.37
C VAL A 336 -7.41 -44.75 7.37
N GLY A 337 -6.77 -44.66 8.53
CA GLY A 337 -6.91 -45.64 9.62
C GLY A 337 -8.35 -45.72 10.15
N LEU A 338 -8.98 -44.59 10.43
CA LEU A 338 -10.38 -44.50 10.88
C LEU A 338 -11.37 -44.97 9.81
N TRP A 339 -11.11 -44.67 8.53
CA TRP A 339 -11.94 -45.15 7.43
C TRP A 339 -11.83 -46.66 7.23
N SER A 340 -10.61 -47.22 7.36
CA SER A 340 -10.41 -48.67 7.35
C SER A 340 -11.12 -49.36 8.53
N ALA A 341 -11.03 -48.80 9.73
CA ALA A 341 -11.73 -49.31 10.91
C ALA A 341 -13.26 -49.23 10.75
N TRP A 342 -13.77 -48.17 10.13
CA TRP A 342 -15.20 -48.02 9.82
C TRP A 342 -15.68 -49.08 8.84
N ILE A 343 -14.93 -49.36 7.77
CA ILE A 343 -15.24 -50.44 6.81
C ILE A 343 -15.31 -51.79 7.53
N TRP A 344 -14.33 -52.11 8.38
CA TRP A 344 -14.35 -53.36 9.15
C TRP A 344 -15.53 -53.45 10.13
N CYS A 345 -15.91 -52.34 10.78
CA CYS A 345 -17.11 -52.30 11.64
C CYS A 345 -18.40 -52.52 10.85
N VAL A 346 -18.56 -51.89 9.68
CA VAL A 346 -19.76 -52.05 8.84
C VAL A 346 -19.86 -53.46 8.26
N VAL A 347 -18.74 -54.03 7.79
CA VAL A 347 -18.69 -55.42 7.32
C VAL A 347 -18.99 -56.40 8.45
N GLY A 348 -18.44 -56.17 9.65
CA GLY A 348 -18.76 -56.97 10.84
C GLY A 348 -20.24 -56.91 11.23
N LEU A 349 -20.85 -55.72 11.17
CA LEU A 349 -22.27 -55.52 11.42
C LEU A 349 -23.14 -56.26 10.38
N TRP A 350 -22.74 -56.23 9.11
CA TRP A 350 -23.42 -56.96 8.03
C TRP A 350 -23.41 -58.47 8.28
N HIS A 351 -22.26 -59.04 8.66
CA HIS A 351 -22.17 -60.47 9.00
C HIS A 351 -23.06 -60.85 10.19
N LEU A 352 -23.14 -60.00 11.22
CA LEU A 352 -24.05 -60.21 12.35
C LEU A 352 -25.53 -60.15 11.94
N VAL A 353 -25.90 -59.23 11.03
CA VAL A 353 -27.26 -59.14 10.49
C VAL A 353 -27.60 -60.36 9.63
N VAL A 354 -26.66 -60.85 8.81
CA VAL A 354 -26.85 -62.08 8.01
C VAL A 354 -26.98 -63.30 8.90
N LEU A 355 -26.18 -63.42 9.98
CA LEU A 355 -26.31 -64.47 10.99
C LEU A 355 -27.66 -64.41 11.71
N ALA A 356 -28.09 -63.20 12.10
CA ALA A 356 -29.40 -63.01 12.75
C ALA A 356 -30.56 -63.35 11.79
N PHE A 357 -30.44 -63.00 10.51
CA PHE A 357 -31.42 -63.35 9.49
C PHE A 357 -31.44 -64.85 9.18
N GLY A 358 -30.27 -65.52 9.18
CA GLY A 358 -30.16 -66.97 9.07
C GLY A 358 -30.81 -67.70 10.24
N LEU A 359 -30.59 -67.21 11.48
CA LEU A 359 -31.25 -67.72 12.68
C LEU A 359 -32.77 -67.48 12.65
N TRP A 360 -33.21 -66.33 12.14
CA TRP A 360 -34.63 -66.01 11.94
C TRP A 360 -35.29 -66.91 10.88
N LEU A 361 -34.60 -67.20 9.78
CA LEU A 361 -35.04 -68.18 8.77
C LEU A 361 -35.15 -69.60 9.36
N CYS A 362 -34.19 -70.03 10.19
CA CYS A 362 -34.30 -71.30 10.92
C CYS A 362 -35.50 -71.37 11.88
N TRP A 363 -35.95 -70.22 12.39
CA TRP A 363 -37.10 -70.11 13.29
C TRP A 363 -38.45 -70.03 12.56
N HIS A 364 -38.49 -69.53 11.32
CA HIS A 364 -39.73 -69.25 10.59
C HIS A 364 -39.93 -70.02 9.28
N VAL A 365 -38.92 -70.74 8.80
CA VAL A 365 -39.08 -71.71 7.70
C VAL A 365 -39.18 -73.11 8.32
N PRO A 366 -40.36 -73.75 8.34
CA PRO A 366 -40.48 -75.11 8.82
C PRO A 366 -39.78 -76.05 7.82
N LEU A 367 -38.53 -76.42 8.11
CA LEU A 367 -37.94 -77.61 7.51
C LEU A 367 -38.72 -78.82 8.05
N VAL A 368 -39.34 -79.51 7.10
CA VAL A 368 -40.20 -80.66 7.32
C VAL A 368 -39.50 -81.70 8.19
N ALA A 369 -40.24 -82.14 9.22
CA ALA A 369 -40.08 -83.33 10.05
C ALA A 369 -38.96 -83.35 11.11
N TRP A 370 -39.33 -83.14 12.38
CA TRP A 370 -38.93 -84.00 13.51
C TRP A 370 -39.81 -83.70 14.75
N PRO A 371 -40.24 -84.70 15.55
CA PRO A 371 -41.10 -84.47 16.71
C PRO A 371 -40.29 -84.34 18.00
N LEU A 372 -40.09 -83.12 18.53
CA LEU A 372 -39.54 -82.91 19.88
C LEU A 372 -40.18 -81.71 20.60
N ASP A 373 -40.28 -81.84 21.93
CA ASP A 373 -41.07 -81.05 22.89
C ASP A 373 -40.74 -79.53 22.94
N PRO A 374 -41.73 -78.61 22.87
CA PRO A 374 -41.52 -77.15 22.82
C PRO A 374 -40.88 -76.51 24.05
N LYS A 375 -40.75 -77.21 25.19
CA LYS A 375 -40.34 -76.58 26.46
C LYS A 375 -38.83 -76.54 26.72
N LEU A 376 -37.98 -77.17 25.90
CA LEU A 376 -36.53 -77.16 26.09
C LEU A 376 -35.74 -76.16 25.24
N LEU A 377 -36.36 -75.45 24.28
CA LEU A 377 -35.62 -74.55 23.37
C LEU A 377 -35.74 -73.05 23.68
N CYS A 378 -36.69 -72.63 24.52
CA CYS A 378 -37.06 -71.21 24.59
C CYS A 378 -36.25 -70.34 25.57
N TRP A 379 -35.42 -70.90 26.45
CA TRP A 379 -34.66 -70.12 27.44
C TRP A 379 -33.22 -69.75 27.04
N PRO A 380 -32.45 -70.59 26.30
CA PRO A 380 -31.10 -70.21 25.86
C PRO A 380 -31.09 -69.15 24.74
N LEU A 381 -32.16 -69.08 23.93
CA LEU A 381 -32.20 -68.23 22.73
C LEU A 381 -32.64 -66.79 23.03
N VAL A 382 -33.50 -66.55 24.04
CA VAL A 382 -33.87 -65.20 24.49
C VAL A 382 -32.68 -64.49 25.14
N GLY A 383 -31.83 -65.24 25.86
CA GLY A 383 -30.57 -64.74 26.41
C GLY A 383 -29.58 -64.34 25.32
N LEU A 384 -29.42 -65.15 24.27
CA LEU A 384 -28.54 -64.82 23.13
C LEU A 384 -29.02 -63.56 22.38
N TRP A 385 -30.34 -63.40 22.22
CA TRP A 385 -30.91 -62.23 21.55
C TRP A 385 -30.68 -60.95 22.36
N PHE A 386 -30.81 -61.00 23.68
CA PHE A 386 -30.47 -59.87 24.57
C PHE A 386 -28.98 -59.53 24.58
N ILE A 387 -28.10 -60.53 24.49
CA ILE A 387 -26.63 -60.32 24.39
C ILE A 387 -26.27 -59.64 23.05
N VAL A 388 -26.88 -60.09 21.95
CA VAL A 388 -26.67 -59.48 20.63
C VAL A 388 -27.22 -58.04 20.59
N LEU A 389 -28.42 -57.79 21.14
CA LEU A 389 -29.01 -56.45 21.18
C LEU A 389 -28.22 -55.51 22.10
N SER A 390 -27.77 -55.98 23.26
CA SER A 390 -26.99 -55.19 24.22
C SER A 390 -25.55 -54.91 23.74
N ALA A 391 -25.00 -55.71 22.83
CA ALA A 391 -23.74 -55.42 22.14
C ALA A 391 -23.92 -54.47 20.95
N LEU A 392 -25.06 -54.52 20.25
CA LEU A 392 -25.34 -53.66 19.09
C LEU A 392 -25.59 -52.20 19.47
N VAL A 393 -26.23 -51.92 20.60
CA VAL A 393 -26.59 -50.54 21.01
C VAL A 393 -25.34 -49.67 21.32
N PRO A 394 -24.34 -50.12 22.10
CA PRO A 394 -23.09 -49.38 22.30
C PRO A 394 -22.24 -49.29 21.02
N ALA A 395 -22.26 -50.33 20.18
CA ALA A 395 -21.55 -50.31 18.90
C ALA A 395 -22.12 -49.25 17.95
N LEU A 396 -23.45 -49.14 17.85
CA LEU A 396 -24.12 -48.09 17.09
C LEU A 396 -23.86 -46.69 17.67
N GLY A 397 -23.85 -46.54 19.00
CA GLY A 397 -23.48 -45.28 19.64
C GLY A 397 -22.02 -44.85 19.36
N THR A 398 -21.10 -45.81 19.33
CA THR A 398 -19.69 -45.58 18.98
C THR A 398 -19.54 -45.23 17.51
N ILE A 399 -20.26 -45.92 16.61
CA ILE A 399 -20.31 -45.63 15.17
C ILE A 399 -20.87 -44.23 14.91
N MET A 400 -21.94 -43.83 15.61
CA MET A 400 -22.53 -42.50 15.49
C MET A 400 -21.61 -41.41 16.04
N CYS A 401 -20.86 -41.65 17.14
CA CYS A 401 -19.86 -40.72 17.63
C CYS A 401 -18.68 -40.59 16.65
N CYS A 402 -18.18 -41.70 16.10
CA CYS A 402 -17.12 -41.69 15.08
C CYS A 402 -17.60 -40.99 13.80
N TRP A 403 -18.84 -41.23 13.37
CA TRP A 403 -19.45 -40.55 12.24
C TRP A 403 -19.64 -39.06 12.51
N SER A 404 -20.12 -38.66 13.69
CA SER A 404 -20.26 -37.25 14.07
C SER A 404 -18.91 -36.52 14.15
N ALA A 405 -17.87 -37.21 14.65
CA ALA A 405 -16.51 -36.69 14.66
C ALA A 405 -15.91 -36.59 13.24
N MET A 406 -16.14 -37.60 12.38
CA MET A 406 -15.74 -37.56 10.97
C MET A 406 -16.49 -36.50 10.18
N VAL A 407 -17.79 -36.34 10.38
CA VAL A 407 -18.63 -35.31 9.77
C VAL A 407 -18.22 -33.93 10.27
N SER A 408 -17.87 -33.78 11.54
CA SER A 408 -17.36 -32.51 12.09
C SER A 408 -15.96 -32.18 11.56
N LEU A 409 -15.09 -33.18 11.35
CA LEU A 409 -13.82 -33.03 10.64
C LEU A 409 -14.05 -32.68 9.17
N TRP A 410 -15.00 -33.33 8.52
CA TRP A 410 -15.31 -33.18 7.11
C TRP A 410 -15.96 -31.82 6.83
N PHE A 411 -16.91 -31.35 7.64
CA PHE A 411 -17.47 -29.98 7.55
C PHE A 411 -16.46 -28.88 7.93
N HIS A 412 -15.44 -29.19 8.74
CA HIS A 412 -14.31 -28.26 8.95
C HIS A 412 -13.30 -28.25 7.81
N VAL A 413 -13.26 -29.29 6.97
CA VAL A 413 -12.43 -29.40 5.76
C VAL A 413 -13.18 -28.91 4.51
N ASP A 414 -14.50 -29.09 4.43
CA ASP A 414 -15.38 -28.74 3.31
C ASP A 414 -16.00 -27.33 3.41
N ALA A 415 -15.59 -26.53 4.40
CA ALA A 415 -15.70 -25.07 4.31
C ALA A 415 -14.68 -24.47 3.30
N TRP A 416 -14.02 -25.31 2.52
CA TRP A 416 -13.28 -24.96 1.31
C TRP A 416 -14.24 -25.05 0.12
N PRO A 417 -14.43 -23.98 -0.68
CA PRO A 417 -15.13 -24.14 -1.94
C PRO A 417 -14.24 -25.01 -2.83
N LEU A 418 -14.68 -26.25 -3.07
CA LEU A 418 -14.31 -27.00 -4.26
C LEU A 418 -14.98 -26.30 -5.46
N PHE A 419 -14.33 -25.25 -5.99
CA PHE A 419 -14.40 -24.80 -7.39
C PHE A 419 -13.22 -23.87 -7.69
#